data_AF-A0A8R7TDY0-F1
#
_entry.id   AF-A0A8R7TDY0-F1
#
_cell.length_a   1.000
_cell.length_b   1.000
_cell.length_c   1.000
_cell.angle_alpha   90.00
_cell.angle_beta   90.00
_cell.angle_gamma   90.00
#
_symmetry.space_group_name_H-M   'P 1'
#
loop_
_entity.id
_entity.type
_entity.pdbx_description
1 polymer ?
#
loop_
_entity_poly.entity_id
_entity_poly.type
_entity_poly.pdbx_seq_one_letter_code
_entity_poly.pdbx_strand_id
1 'polypeptide(L)'
;MGSRRWVAAAAAAMVAFLLLSAASHGGRRGPSFNSNNRTFVFNYTLAKTIVEYASAVYMTDLTALYTWTCSRCNDLTKGFEIRCIIVDIQNCLQAFIGVDHNLNAVIVAIRGTQENRFWNNLA
;
A
#
# COMPACT_ATOMS: atom_id res chain seq x y z
N MET A 1 -1.65 52.26 17.15
CA MET A 1 -0.69 51.73 16.14
C MET A 1 -0.08 50.35 16.48
N GLY A 2 -0.45 49.68 17.59
CA GLY A 2 0.09 48.35 17.92
C GLY A 2 -0.62 47.19 17.22
N SER A 3 -1.96 47.18 17.21
CA SER A 3 -2.77 46.00 16.84
C SER A 3 -2.65 45.56 15.37
N ARG A 4 -2.51 46.51 14.43
CA ARG A 4 -2.37 46.21 12.99
C ARG A 4 -1.05 45.51 12.64
N ARG A 5 0.01 45.76 13.42
CA ARG A 5 1.33 45.13 13.23
C ARG A 5 1.31 43.67 13.69
N TRP A 6 0.59 43.37 14.77
CA TRP A 6 0.39 41.99 15.25
C TRP A 6 -0.49 41.18 14.31
N VAL A 7 -1.55 41.79 13.75
CA VAL A 7 -2.41 41.12 12.74
C VAL A 7 -1.62 40.82 11.45
N ALA A 8 -0.78 41.76 10.99
CA ALA A 8 0.07 41.52 9.83
C ALA A 8 1.12 40.43 10.08
N ALA A 9 1.73 40.40 11.28
CA ALA A 9 2.68 39.37 11.66
C ALA A 9 2.03 37.97 11.77
N ALA A 10 0.82 37.89 12.32
CA ALA A 10 0.06 36.65 12.41
C ALA A 10 -0.36 36.12 11.03
N ALA A 11 -0.78 37.02 10.12
CA ALA A 11 -1.11 36.66 8.75
C ALA A 11 0.13 36.14 7.99
N ALA A 12 1.29 36.79 8.15
CA ALA A 12 2.54 36.33 7.53
C ALA A 12 2.98 34.95 8.07
N ALA A 13 2.81 34.70 9.37
CA ALA A 13 3.13 33.40 9.98
C ALA A 13 2.21 32.28 9.46
N MET A 14 0.90 32.54 9.29
CA MET A 14 -0.02 31.55 8.73
C MET A 14 0.25 31.25 7.25
N VAL A 15 0.59 32.26 6.45
CA VAL A 15 0.97 32.07 5.04
C VAL A 15 2.27 31.26 4.93
N ALA A 16 3.27 31.54 5.79
CA ALA A 16 4.49 30.74 5.84
C ALA A 16 4.19 29.27 6.21
N PHE A 17 3.30 29.03 7.18
CA PHE A 17 2.94 27.66 7.59
C PHE A 17 2.18 26.90 6.49
N LEU A 18 1.31 27.58 5.74
CA LEU A 18 0.62 27.03 4.56
C LEU A 18 1.59 26.70 3.41
N LEU A 19 2.63 27.51 3.21
CA LEU A 19 3.65 27.26 2.19
C LEU A 19 4.59 26.10 2.58
N LEU A 20 4.92 25.95 3.87
CA LEU A 20 5.73 24.82 4.34
C LEU A 20 4.97 23.49 4.27
N SER A 21 3.65 23.48 4.45
CA SER A 21 2.83 22.26 4.36
C SER A 21 2.57 21.78 2.92
N ALA A 22 2.68 22.67 1.92
CA ALA A 22 2.63 22.28 0.52
C ALA A 22 3.90 21.53 0.04
N ALA A 23 5.06 21.81 0.66
CA ALA A 23 6.32 21.15 0.31
C ALA A 23 6.47 19.72 0.90
N SER A 24 5.59 19.31 1.82
CA SER A 24 5.62 17.99 2.46
C SER A 24 4.91 16.86 1.69
N HIS A 25 4.44 17.08 0.46
CA HIS A 25 4.02 15.98 -0.42
C HIS A 25 5.26 15.26 -0.95
N GLY A 26 5.74 14.32 -0.15
CA GLY A 26 6.94 13.53 -0.38
C GLY A 26 6.95 12.87 -1.76
N GLY A 27 7.70 13.46 -2.68
CA GLY A 27 8.29 12.75 -3.81
C GLY A 27 9.33 11.77 -3.27
N ARG A 28 8.86 10.61 -2.81
CA ARG A 28 9.68 9.51 -2.28
C ARG A 28 10.50 8.94 -3.45
N ARG A 29 11.70 9.47 -3.65
CA ARG A 29 12.68 8.90 -4.60
C ARG A 29 12.90 7.43 -4.21
N GLY A 30 12.59 6.52 -5.12
CA GLY A 30 12.84 5.09 -4.93
C GLY A 30 14.33 4.83 -4.69
N PRO A 31 14.71 3.75 -3.97
CA PRO A 31 16.10 3.45 -3.72
C PRO A 31 16.78 3.03 -5.03
N SER A 32 17.81 3.75 -5.46
CA SER A 32 18.69 3.33 -6.55
C SER A 32 19.78 2.43 -5.97
N PHE A 33 19.65 1.11 -6.10
CA PHE A 33 20.63 0.14 -5.61
C PHE A 33 21.57 -0.25 -6.76
N ASN A 34 22.86 0.07 -6.62
CA ASN A 34 23.89 -0.28 -7.61
C ASN A 34 24.61 -1.56 -7.17
N SER A 35 24.20 -2.71 -7.71
CA SER A 35 24.94 -3.96 -7.58
C SER A 35 25.31 -4.51 -8.97
N ASN A 36 26.62 -4.48 -9.25
CA ASN A 36 27.33 -5.25 -10.27
C ASN A 36 26.54 -5.61 -11.55
N ASN A 37 26.57 -4.70 -12.52
CA ASN A 37 26.28 -4.92 -13.95
C ASN A 37 24.90 -5.52 -14.31
N ARG A 38 23.94 -5.55 -13.38
CA ARG A 38 22.53 -5.78 -13.69
C ARG A 38 21.76 -4.51 -13.32
N THR A 39 21.35 -3.75 -14.33
CA THR A 39 20.42 -2.64 -14.12
C THR A 39 19.07 -3.24 -13.70
N PHE A 40 18.81 -3.27 -12.39
CA PHE A 40 17.49 -3.59 -11.87
C PHE A 40 16.54 -2.46 -12.23
N VAL A 41 15.65 -2.71 -13.20
CA VAL A 41 14.57 -1.78 -13.52
C VAL A 41 13.48 -1.94 -12.47
N PHE A 42 13.57 -1.13 -11.42
CA PHE A 42 12.57 -1.10 -10.36
C PHE A 42 11.48 -0.07 -10.68
N ASN A 43 10.28 -0.56 -10.95
CA ASN A 43 9.10 0.29 -11.12
C ASN A 43 8.36 0.40 -9.77
N TYR A 44 8.47 1.57 -9.13
CA TYR A 44 7.87 1.82 -7.82
C TYR A 44 6.35 1.69 -7.82
N THR A 45 5.68 2.13 -8.88
CA THR A 45 4.22 2.03 -8.99
C THR A 45 3.79 0.57 -9.03
N LEU A 46 4.43 -0.24 -9.89
CA LEU A 46 4.17 -1.68 -9.97
C LEU A 46 4.44 -2.36 -8.63
N ALA A 47 5.55 -2.02 -7.97
CA ALA A 47 5.88 -2.57 -6.66
C ALA A 47 4.81 -2.23 -5.61
N LYS A 48 4.31 -0.99 -5.60
CA LYS A 48 3.23 -0.58 -4.69
C LYS A 48 1.93 -1.31 -4.99
N THR A 49 1.57 -1.48 -6.28
CA THR A 49 0.39 -2.26 -6.69
C THR A 49 0.47 -3.71 -6.17
N ILE A 50 1.63 -4.36 -6.33
CA ILE A 50 1.85 -5.73 -5.81
C ILE A 50 1.71 -5.78 -4.28
N VAL A 51 2.23 -4.77 -3.57
CA VAL A 51 2.09 -4.68 -2.10
C VAL A 51 0.64 -4.53 -1.68
N GLU A 52 -0.18 -3.76 -2.41
CA GLU A 52 -1.61 -3.64 -2.11
C GLU A 52 -2.31 -5.00 -2.21
N TYR A 53 -2.08 -5.77 -3.28
CA TYR A 53 -2.58 -7.14 -3.42
C TYR A 53 -2.13 -8.04 -2.27
N ALA A 54 -0.83 -8.02 -1.94
CA ALA A 54 -0.27 -8.81 -0.84
C ALA A 54 -0.84 -8.40 0.52
N SER A 55 -1.22 -7.13 0.70
CA SER A 55 -1.83 -6.65 1.94
C SER A 55 -3.31 -7.03 2.06
N ALA A 56 -4.03 -7.13 0.93
CA ALA A 56 -5.45 -7.46 0.88
C ALA A 56 -5.74 -8.89 1.34
N VAL A 57 -4.80 -9.83 1.16
CA VAL A 57 -5.00 -11.24 1.56
C VAL A 57 -5.11 -11.44 3.09
N TYR A 58 -4.77 -10.41 3.87
CA TYR A 58 -4.93 -10.39 5.32
C TYR A 58 -6.30 -9.85 5.77
N MET A 59 -7.18 -9.46 4.84
CA MET A 59 -8.55 -9.08 5.17
C MET A 59 -9.34 -10.29 5.65
N THR A 60 -9.99 -10.13 6.80
CA THR A 60 -10.82 -11.17 7.42
C THR A 60 -12.27 -11.16 6.91
N ASP A 61 -12.75 -10.00 6.44
CA ASP A 61 -14.05 -9.87 5.80
C ASP A 61 -13.96 -10.41 4.36
N LEU A 62 -14.32 -11.69 4.21
CA LEU A 62 -14.28 -12.37 2.93
C LEU A 62 -15.29 -11.79 1.92
N THR A 63 -16.40 -11.22 2.40
CA THR A 63 -17.39 -10.58 1.53
C THR A 63 -16.79 -9.33 0.91
N ALA A 64 -16.23 -8.44 1.74
CA ALA A 64 -15.58 -7.22 1.28
C ALA A 64 -14.33 -7.52 0.42
N LEU A 65 -13.63 -8.62 0.70
CA LEU A 65 -12.53 -9.08 -0.14
C LEU A 65 -13.04 -9.55 -1.50
N TYR A 66 -14.07 -10.40 -1.55
CA TYR A 66 -14.66 -10.93 -2.77
C TYR A 66 -15.22 -9.83 -3.69
N THR A 67 -15.86 -8.82 -3.11
CA THR A 67 -16.38 -7.66 -3.86
C THR A 67 -15.32 -6.59 -4.12
N TRP A 68 -14.09 -6.79 -3.65
CA TRP A 68 -12.98 -5.85 -3.76
C TRP A 68 -13.28 -4.46 -3.19
N THR A 69 -14.03 -4.39 -2.09
CA THR A 69 -14.42 -3.15 -1.39
C THR A 69 -13.72 -2.99 -0.03
N CYS A 70 -12.64 -3.75 0.18
CA CYS A 70 -11.92 -3.76 1.44
C CYS A 70 -11.13 -2.45 1.68
N SER A 71 -10.78 -2.17 2.94
CA SER A 71 -10.00 -0.97 3.29
C SER A 71 -8.62 -0.89 2.62
N ARG A 72 -8.11 -2.01 2.11
CA ARG A 72 -6.83 -2.15 1.41
C ARG A 72 -6.96 -2.29 -0.13
N CYS A 73 -8.17 -2.25 -0.67
CA CYS A 73 -8.49 -2.58 -2.06
C CYS A 73 -8.75 -1.33 -2.95
N ASN A 74 -8.75 -0.13 -2.36
CA ASN A 74 -9.34 1.07 -2.97
C ASN A 74 -8.35 2.05 -3.64
N ASP A 75 -7.08 1.66 -3.84
CA ASP A 75 -6.05 2.56 -4.39
C ASP A 75 -5.64 2.16 -5.81
N LEU A 76 -4.52 1.45 -5.98
CA LEU A 76 -3.93 1.08 -7.27
C LEU A 76 -4.53 -0.20 -7.86
N THR A 77 -5.28 -0.94 -7.07
CA THR A 77 -5.86 -2.24 -7.44
C THR A 77 -7.35 -2.16 -7.83
N LYS A 78 -7.84 -0.96 -8.16
CA LYS A 78 -9.24 -0.76 -8.56
C LYS A 78 -9.59 -1.55 -9.83
N GLY A 79 -10.80 -2.12 -9.83
CA GLY A 79 -11.29 -2.91 -10.95
C GLY A 79 -10.71 -4.33 -11.01
N PHE A 80 -10.01 -4.76 -9.96
CA PHE A 80 -9.59 -6.15 -9.84
C PHE A 80 -10.80 -7.08 -9.70
N GLU A 81 -10.82 -8.14 -10.50
CA GLU A 81 -11.89 -9.13 -10.50
C GLU A 81 -11.45 -10.39 -9.77
N ILE A 82 -11.93 -10.58 -8.54
CA ILE A 82 -11.76 -11.86 -7.86
C ILE A 82 -12.51 -12.96 -8.62
N ARG A 83 -11.83 -14.10 -8.76
CA ARG A 83 -12.39 -15.34 -9.31
C ARG A 83 -12.58 -16.40 -8.22
N CYS A 84 -11.67 -16.46 -7.26
CA CYS A 84 -11.70 -17.47 -6.21
C CYS A 84 -11.04 -16.96 -4.94
N ILE A 85 -11.58 -17.37 -3.78
CA ILE A 85 -10.93 -17.24 -2.48
C ILE A 85 -10.83 -18.65 -1.90
N ILE A 86 -9.63 -19.02 -1.47
CA ILE A 86 -9.31 -20.32 -0.90
C ILE A 86 -9.00 -20.08 0.57
N VAL A 87 -9.73 -20.76 1.46
CA VAL A 87 -9.55 -20.67 2.90
C VAL A 87 -9.35 -22.06 3.46
N ASP A 88 -8.24 -22.26 4.16
CA ASP A 88 -8.00 -23.43 4.98
C ASP A 88 -8.13 -23.00 6.44
N ILE A 89 -9.21 -23.45 7.07
CA ILE A 89 -9.53 -23.12 8.46
C ILE A 89 -8.58 -23.86 9.41
N GLN A 90 -8.15 -25.08 9.06
CA GLN A 90 -7.30 -25.90 9.92
C GLN A 90 -5.89 -25.32 10.01
N ASN A 91 -5.34 -24.89 8.88
CA ASN A 91 -3.99 -24.32 8.79
C ASN A 91 -3.97 -22.78 8.85
N CYS A 92 -5.13 -22.14 8.99
CA CYS A 92 -5.31 -20.69 8.95
C CYS A 92 -4.70 -20.05 7.69
N LEU A 93 -4.77 -20.74 6.55
CA LEU A 93 -4.27 -20.25 5.27
C LEU A 93 -5.38 -19.54 4.51
N GLN A 94 -5.01 -18.49 3.80
CA GLN A 94 -5.93 -17.74 2.96
C GLN A 94 -5.20 -17.33 1.70
N ALA A 95 -5.86 -17.52 0.56
CA ALA A 95 -5.38 -17.07 -0.72
C ALA A 95 -6.55 -16.57 -1.57
N PHE A 96 -6.26 -15.72 -2.54
CA PHE A 96 -7.23 -15.39 -3.58
C PHE A 96 -6.58 -15.39 -4.96
N ILE A 97 -7.41 -15.61 -5.95
CA ILE A 97 -7.07 -15.61 -7.36
C ILE A 97 -8.01 -14.63 -8.05
N GLY A 98 -7.46 -13.76 -8.89
CA GLY A 98 -8.25 -12.85 -9.70
C GLY A 98 -7.48 -12.31 -10.89
N VAL A 99 -8.16 -11.48 -11.68
CA VAL A 99 -7.63 -10.89 -12.91
C VAL A 99 -7.51 -9.39 -12.74
N ASP A 100 -6.34 -8.85 -13.06
CA ASP A 100 -6.12 -7.42 -13.25
C ASP A 100 -5.97 -7.15 -14.76
N HIS A 101 -6.99 -6.52 -15.34
CA HIS A 101 -7.01 -6.17 -16.76
C HIS A 101 -6.03 -5.04 -17.10
N ASN A 102 -5.69 -4.16 -16.17
CA ASN A 102 -4.74 -3.07 -16.39
C ASN A 102 -3.31 -3.60 -16.49
N LEU A 103 -2.98 -4.60 -15.66
CA LEU A 103 -1.71 -5.30 -15.72
C LEU A 103 -1.69 -6.43 -16.77
N ASN A 104 -2.85 -6.78 -17.33
CA ASN A 104 -3.04 -7.96 -18.18
C ASN A 104 -2.46 -9.23 -17.53
N ALA A 105 -2.78 -9.43 -16.25
CA ALA A 105 -2.18 -10.49 -15.44
C ALA A 105 -3.20 -11.17 -14.53
N VAL A 106 -2.93 -12.44 -14.23
CA VAL A 106 -3.62 -13.17 -13.17
C VAL A 106 -2.82 -12.96 -11.88
N ILE A 107 -3.49 -12.48 -10.84
CA ILE A 107 -2.90 -12.27 -9.53
C ILE A 107 -3.29 -13.42 -8.61
N VAL A 108 -2.28 -14.05 -8.04
CA VAL A 108 -2.41 -15.06 -7.00
C VAL A 108 -1.76 -14.50 -5.74
N ALA A 109 -2.57 -14.16 -4.74
CA ALA A 109 -2.07 -13.67 -3.46
C ALA A 109 -2.27 -14.73 -2.39
N ILE A 110 -1.21 -15.04 -1.66
CA ILE A 110 -1.21 -16.04 -0.59
C ILE A 110 -0.78 -15.35 0.70
N ARG A 111 -1.52 -15.59 1.78
CA ARG A 111 -1.19 -15.06 3.09
C ARG A 111 0.09 -15.70 3.61
N GLY A 112 1.09 -14.86 3.89
CA GLY A 112 2.34 -15.29 4.51
C GLY A 112 2.19 -15.58 6.01
N THR A 113 3.25 -16.10 6.62
CA THR A 113 3.32 -16.31 8.07
C THR A 113 3.53 -14.98 8.80
N GLN A 114 3.10 -14.88 10.06
CA GLN A 114 3.41 -13.73 10.93
C GLN A 114 4.57 -14.10 11.86
N GLU A 115 5.46 -13.15 12.15
CA GLU A 115 6.79 -13.33 12.78
C GLU A 115 6.79 -14.19 14.05
N ASN A 116 5.73 -14.14 14.86
CA ASN A 116 5.61 -14.91 16.11
C ASN A 116 5.51 -16.44 15.91
N ARG A 117 5.33 -16.94 14.68
CA ARG A 117 5.24 -18.38 14.38
C ARG A 117 6.50 -18.98 13.77
N PHE A 118 7.53 -18.17 13.45
CA PHE A 118 8.79 -18.72 12.94
C PHE A 118 9.63 -19.35 14.06
N TRP A 119 9.64 -18.72 15.24
CA TRP A 119 10.39 -19.20 16.41
C TRP A 119 9.70 -20.37 17.14
N ASN A 120 8.38 -20.47 17.08
CA ASN A 120 7.63 -21.51 17.80
C ASN A 120 7.65 -22.90 17.13
N ASN A 121 8.34 -23.04 15.99
CA ASN A 121 8.55 -24.32 15.29
C ASN A 121 10.03 -24.75 15.30
N LEU A 122 10.89 -24.03 16.03
CA LEU A 122 12.30 -24.35 16.26
C LEU A 122 12.61 -24.60 17.74
N ALA A 123 11.58 -24.79 18.57
CA ALA A 123 11.69 -25.19 19.97
C ALA A 123 11.12 -26.60 20.15
#